data_AF-A0AA97B2L1-F1
#
_entry.id   AF-A0AA97B2L1-F1
#
_cell.length_a   1.000
_cell.length_b   1.000
_cell.length_c   1.000
_cell.angle_alpha   90.00
_cell.angle_beta   90.00
_cell.angle_gamma   90.00
#
_symmetry.space_group_name_H-M   'P 1'
#
loop_
_entity.id
_entity.type
_entity.pdbx_description
1 polymer ?
#
loop_
_entity_poly.entity_id
_entity_poly.type
_entity_poly.pdbx_seq_one_letter_code
_entity_poly.pdbx_strand_id
1 'polypeptide(L)'
;MEPLAIAQTTVEEVIKARQSKPNIMLLVDTSGSMTYPVNPSPACDVEFKGSIVPCGGEAPCNVDVCPTRWTTLQSVVPQFLENSGRFVRFALTTYPETRGGESIPDLCRASTAGALLKTLPEQEDDDSLLAHANEINTLLQGIPNGGEGRPLGGTPTSGSLNFVGGLEGLQDPDRENFVILLTDGLPNCNAANPNSGANPELCKCTIEGNQCQSGYLNRGCLDTDASVTAVRELHEKGIQTIVIGFGAETAVGDGPAVLEAMARAGGFKRTCSAERPCGEGDTCNPTTGLCNRSFFQAGNQAELASALEEISLAVKIPEPCLIRLDGPQRPTDPKLLVVYVEGERTPSSDSTWTLNDDGVRFTGQICERILASTPESPVKIEVRAIRQR
;
A
#
# COMPACT_ATOMS: atom_id res chain seq x y z
N MET A 1 -43.82 10.35 41.80
CA MET A 1 -43.17 9.30 40.97
C MET A 1 -43.30 9.75 39.53
N GLU A 2 -42.24 10.36 39.00
CA GLU A 2 -42.14 10.61 37.57
C GLU A 2 -41.82 9.29 36.86
N PRO A 3 -42.40 9.02 35.67
CA PRO A 3 -42.05 7.82 34.92
C PRO A 3 -40.61 7.95 34.42
N LEU A 4 -39.77 6.99 34.79
CA LEU A 4 -38.44 6.79 34.20
C LEU A 4 -38.60 6.61 32.69
N ALA A 5 -38.26 7.65 31.93
CA ALA A 5 -38.17 7.56 30.48
C ALA A 5 -36.96 6.69 30.12
N ILE A 6 -37.22 5.52 29.55
CA ILE A 6 -36.20 4.66 28.95
C ILE A 6 -35.70 5.36 27.68
N ALA A 7 -34.55 6.02 27.76
CA ALA A 7 -33.89 6.59 26.59
C ALA A 7 -33.13 5.48 25.85
N GLN A 8 -33.77 4.87 24.86
CA GLN A 8 -33.13 3.92 23.96
C GLN A 8 -32.21 4.69 23.00
N THR A 9 -30.89 4.53 23.15
CA THR A 9 -29.94 4.99 22.13
C THR A 9 -29.78 3.86 21.12
N THR A 10 -30.47 3.94 19.99
CA THR A 10 -30.28 2.99 18.88
C THR A 10 -29.03 3.40 18.14
N VAL A 11 -27.99 2.57 18.20
CA VAL A 11 -26.93 2.61 17.19
C VAL A 11 -27.45 1.76 16.03
N GLU A 12 -27.74 2.42 14.91
CA GLU A 12 -28.10 1.75 13.66
C GLU A 12 -26.83 1.64 12.83
N GLU A 13 -26.34 0.42 12.67
CA GLU A 13 -25.29 0.12 11.72
C GLU A 13 -25.83 -0.91 10.74
N VAL A 14 -26.02 -0.48 9.48
CA VAL A 14 -26.30 -1.40 8.38
C VAL A 14 -24.96 -1.99 8.00
N ILE A 15 -24.69 -3.18 8.50
CA ILE A 15 -23.44 -3.86 8.24
C ILE A 15 -23.65 -4.66 6.96
N LYS A 16 -23.03 -4.19 5.87
CA LYS A 16 -22.87 -5.00 4.66
C LYS A 16 -22.05 -6.22 5.09
N ALA A 17 -22.65 -7.41 5.07
CA ALA A 17 -22.08 -8.64 5.62
C ALA A 17 -20.67 -8.98 5.12
N ARG A 18 -20.26 -8.45 3.97
CA ARG A 18 -18.87 -8.40 3.54
C ARG A 18 -18.56 -6.94 3.23
N GLN A 19 -17.58 -6.34 3.91
CA GLN A 19 -16.89 -5.22 3.28
C GLN A 19 -16.37 -5.73 1.93
N SER A 20 -16.66 -5.02 0.85
CA SER A 20 -16.14 -5.38 -0.46
C SER A 20 -14.62 -5.50 -0.35
N LYS A 21 -14.03 -6.59 -0.88
CA LYS A 21 -12.57 -6.77 -0.83
C LYS A 21 -11.90 -5.51 -1.39
N PRO A 22 -10.89 -4.97 -0.70
CA PRO A 22 -10.29 -3.70 -1.10
C PRO A 22 -9.61 -3.82 -2.46
N ASN A 23 -9.60 -2.72 -3.21
CA ASN A 23 -8.78 -2.61 -4.40
C ASN A 23 -7.41 -2.07 -4.01
N ILE A 24 -6.34 -2.71 -4.50
CA ILE A 24 -4.97 -2.25 -4.26
C ILE A 24 -4.24 -2.16 -5.59
N MET A 25 -3.75 -0.97 -5.91
CA MET A 25 -2.75 -0.77 -6.95
C MET A 25 -1.35 -0.91 -6.36
N LEU A 26 -0.59 -1.90 -6.83
CA LEU A 26 0.85 -1.93 -6.66
C LEU A 26 1.46 -0.96 -7.67
N LEU A 27 1.92 0.21 -7.18
CA LEU A 27 2.64 1.19 -7.99
C LEU A 27 4.14 1.02 -7.72
N VAL A 28 4.79 0.30 -8.64
CA VAL A 28 6.15 -0.20 -8.43
C VAL A 28 7.17 0.65 -9.17
N ASP A 29 8.09 1.23 -8.43
CA ASP A 29 9.27 1.89 -8.98
C ASP A 29 10.20 0.86 -9.61
N THR A 30 10.47 1.06 -10.90
CA THR A 30 11.42 0.34 -11.73
C THR A 30 12.42 1.32 -12.34
N SER A 31 12.74 2.40 -11.64
CA SER A 31 13.83 3.31 -12.01
C SER A 31 15.20 2.61 -11.90
N GLY A 32 16.21 3.22 -12.52
CA GLY A 32 17.57 2.66 -12.51
C GLY A 32 18.12 2.50 -11.09
N SER A 33 17.75 3.38 -10.17
CA SER A 33 18.21 3.35 -8.79
C SER A 33 17.68 2.14 -8.01
N MET A 34 16.60 1.49 -8.46
CA MET A 34 16.17 0.21 -7.89
C MET A 34 17.15 -0.93 -8.14
N THR A 35 18.07 -0.80 -9.10
CA THR A 35 19.13 -1.79 -9.36
C THR A 35 20.36 -1.60 -8.47
N TYR A 36 20.44 -0.54 -7.67
CA TYR A 36 21.55 -0.35 -6.74
C TYR A 36 21.43 -1.26 -5.51
N PRO A 37 22.57 -1.58 -4.87
CA PRO A 37 22.61 -2.31 -3.61
C PRO A 37 21.68 -1.71 -2.56
N VAL A 38 20.94 -2.57 -1.86
CA VAL A 38 20.15 -2.11 -0.70
C VAL A 38 21.07 -1.68 0.45
N ASN A 39 22.19 -2.38 0.61
CA ASN A 39 23.26 -2.11 1.58
C ASN A 39 24.62 -2.07 0.85
N PRO A 40 25.05 -0.91 0.36
CA PRO A 40 26.30 -0.79 -0.39
C PRO A 40 27.51 -1.09 0.50
N SER A 41 28.44 -1.89 -0.02
CA SER A 41 29.70 -2.22 0.63
C SER A 41 30.76 -2.55 -0.43
N PRO A 42 32.06 -2.63 -0.08
CA PRO A 42 33.10 -3.04 -1.03
C PRO A 42 32.87 -4.44 -1.66
N ALA A 43 32.04 -5.29 -1.04
CA ALA A 43 31.65 -6.57 -1.62
C ALA A 43 30.70 -6.44 -2.82
N CYS A 44 30.14 -5.26 -3.04
CA CYS A 44 29.30 -4.90 -4.18
C CYS A 44 30.09 -4.36 -5.37
N ASP A 45 31.41 -4.22 -5.25
CA ASP A 45 32.24 -3.74 -6.35
C ASP A 45 32.43 -4.85 -7.40
N VAL A 46 32.26 -4.49 -8.67
CA VAL A 46 32.36 -5.41 -9.82
C VAL A 46 33.33 -4.87 -10.86
N GLU A 47 33.98 -5.77 -11.61
CA GLU A 47 34.74 -5.38 -12.78
C GLU A 47 33.77 -5.05 -13.93
N PHE A 48 33.76 -3.79 -14.37
CA PHE A 48 32.93 -3.31 -15.46
C PHE A 48 33.75 -2.43 -16.40
N LYS A 49 33.76 -2.77 -17.70
CA LYS A 49 34.51 -2.06 -18.74
C LYS A 49 36.00 -1.83 -18.37
N GLY A 50 36.62 -2.79 -17.68
CA GLY A 50 38.03 -2.77 -17.28
C GLY A 50 38.36 -1.90 -16.06
N SER A 51 37.36 -1.50 -15.28
CA SER A 51 37.53 -0.80 -14.00
C SER A 51 36.68 -1.44 -12.91
N ILE A 52 37.13 -1.35 -11.67
CA ILE A 52 36.34 -1.75 -10.50
C ILE A 52 35.41 -0.59 -10.17
N VAL A 53 34.10 -0.84 -10.21
CA VAL A 53 33.05 0.15 -9.91
C VAL A 53 32.01 -0.46 -8.98
N PRO A 54 31.30 0.36 -8.18
CA PRO A 54 30.12 -0.11 -7.47
C PRO A 54 29.09 -0.66 -8.46
N CYS A 55 28.49 -1.82 -8.15
CA CYS A 55 27.47 -2.40 -9.00
C CYS A 55 26.13 -1.61 -8.94
N GLY A 56 25.31 -1.85 -9.96
CA GLY A 56 24.02 -1.24 -10.25
C GLY A 56 24.04 -0.41 -11.54
N GLY A 57 22.87 0.05 -11.96
CA GLY A 57 22.68 0.77 -13.22
C GLY A 57 23.09 -0.07 -14.43
N GLU A 58 24.21 0.29 -15.06
CA GLU A 58 24.78 -0.45 -16.20
C GLU A 58 25.65 -1.63 -15.80
N ALA A 59 26.20 -1.65 -14.58
CA ALA A 59 27.12 -2.68 -14.09
C ALA A 59 26.36 -3.66 -13.18
N PRO A 60 25.84 -4.80 -13.66
CA PRO A 60 24.91 -5.61 -12.87
C PRO A 60 25.55 -6.15 -11.58
N CYS A 61 24.78 -6.14 -10.49
CA CYS A 61 25.21 -6.72 -9.22
C CYS A 61 25.19 -8.25 -9.26
N ASN A 62 26.14 -8.89 -8.57
CA ASN A 62 25.99 -10.27 -8.15
C ASN A 62 25.02 -10.31 -6.96
N VAL A 63 23.76 -10.65 -7.23
CA VAL A 63 22.65 -10.53 -6.27
C VAL A 63 22.74 -11.52 -5.10
N ASP A 64 23.50 -12.60 -5.25
CA ASP A 64 23.75 -13.56 -4.17
C ASP A 64 24.69 -12.98 -3.09
N VAL A 65 25.51 -11.99 -3.45
CA VAL A 65 26.47 -11.35 -2.56
C VAL A 65 26.02 -9.94 -2.19
N CYS A 66 25.44 -9.23 -3.15
CA CYS A 66 25.00 -7.85 -2.99
C CYS A 66 23.57 -7.68 -3.54
N PRO A 67 22.55 -8.01 -2.73
CA PRO A 67 21.15 -7.80 -3.09
C PRO A 67 20.88 -6.33 -3.41
N THR A 68 20.12 -6.10 -4.47
CA THR A 68 19.65 -4.77 -4.87
C THR A 68 18.29 -4.47 -4.24
N ARG A 69 17.84 -3.22 -4.33
CA ARG A 69 16.47 -2.86 -3.92
C ARG A 69 15.43 -3.67 -4.69
N TRP A 70 15.64 -3.84 -6.00
CA TRP A 70 14.80 -4.62 -6.90
C TRP A 70 14.78 -6.11 -6.54
N THR A 71 15.93 -6.74 -6.31
CA THR A 71 15.98 -8.17 -5.94
C THR A 71 15.34 -8.41 -4.58
N THR A 72 15.48 -7.44 -3.67
CA THR A 72 14.84 -7.47 -2.35
C THR A 72 13.32 -7.40 -2.47
N LEU A 73 12.80 -6.57 -3.36
CA LEU A 73 11.38 -6.54 -3.69
C LEU A 73 10.93 -7.89 -4.28
N GLN A 74 11.65 -8.40 -5.27
CA GLN A 74 11.33 -9.69 -5.91
C GLN A 74 11.34 -10.87 -4.93
N SER A 75 12.18 -10.85 -3.89
CA SER A 75 12.25 -11.94 -2.92
C SER A 75 11.11 -11.96 -1.90
N VAL A 76 10.48 -10.81 -1.63
CA VAL A 76 9.43 -10.69 -0.59
C VAL A 76 8.01 -10.70 -1.17
N VAL A 77 7.82 -10.11 -2.35
CA VAL A 77 6.51 -10.02 -2.99
C VAL A 77 5.78 -11.37 -3.15
N PRO A 78 6.44 -12.50 -3.48
CA PRO A 78 5.76 -13.80 -3.58
C PRO A 78 4.96 -14.15 -2.32
N GLN A 79 5.59 -14.05 -1.14
CA GLN A 79 4.95 -14.38 0.13
C GLN A 79 3.84 -13.38 0.48
N PHE A 80 4.05 -12.09 0.19
CA PHE A 80 3.04 -11.06 0.38
C PHE A 80 1.77 -11.36 -0.43
N LEU A 81 1.92 -11.65 -1.73
CA LEU A 81 0.82 -11.94 -2.64
C LEU A 81 0.15 -13.28 -2.30
N GLU A 82 0.89 -14.28 -1.85
CA GLU A 82 0.32 -15.54 -1.36
C GLU A 82 -0.57 -15.32 -0.12
N ASN A 83 -0.09 -14.51 0.83
CA ASN A 83 -0.74 -14.29 2.13
C ASN A 83 -1.94 -13.33 2.07
N SER A 84 -1.95 -12.42 1.08
CA SER A 84 -2.97 -11.38 0.92
C SER A 84 -3.87 -11.58 -0.29
N GLY A 85 -3.41 -12.33 -1.31
CA GLY A 85 -4.03 -12.41 -2.63
C GLY A 85 -5.50 -12.83 -2.61
N ARG A 86 -5.89 -13.74 -1.71
CA ARG A 86 -7.30 -14.15 -1.57
C ARG A 86 -8.21 -13.10 -0.95
N PHE A 87 -7.66 -12.10 -0.26
CA PHE A 87 -8.42 -11.11 0.52
C PHE A 87 -8.53 -9.76 -0.19
N VAL A 88 -7.78 -9.56 -1.28
CA VAL A 88 -7.56 -8.26 -1.90
C VAL A 88 -7.67 -8.36 -3.42
N ARG A 89 -8.18 -7.32 -4.06
CA ARG A 89 -8.18 -7.17 -5.52
C ARG A 89 -6.94 -6.38 -5.94
N PHE A 90 -5.88 -7.07 -6.35
CA PHE A 90 -4.64 -6.42 -6.77
C PHE A 90 -4.68 -5.99 -8.24
N ALA A 91 -4.06 -4.85 -8.52
CA ALA A 91 -3.64 -4.41 -9.84
C ALA A 91 -2.14 -4.05 -9.78
N LEU A 92 -1.47 -4.01 -10.93
CA LEU A 92 -0.04 -3.73 -11.04
C LEU A 92 0.25 -2.73 -12.15
N THR A 93 0.97 -1.67 -11.79
CA THR A 93 1.63 -0.78 -12.75
C THR A 93 3.04 -0.44 -12.30
N THR A 94 3.92 -0.15 -13.26
CA THR A 94 5.32 0.21 -13.00
C THR A 94 5.63 1.62 -13.50
N TYR A 95 6.72 2.20 -13.02
CA TYR A 95 7.27 3.45 -13.55
C TYR A 95 8.79 3.51 -13.35
N PRO A 96 9.55 4.15 -14.25
CA PRO A 96 9.11 4.85 -15.46
C PRO A 96 8.73 3.89 -16.60
N GLU A 97 7.89 4.36 -17.52
CA GLU A 97 7.46 3.62 -18.71
C GLU A 97 8.40 3.89 -19.91
N THR A 98 9.61 3.34 -19.86
CA THR A 98 10.66 3.64 -20.87
C THR A 98 10.28 3.23 -22.29
N ARG A 99 9.49 2.15 -22.46
CA ARG A 99 9.16 1.51 -23.75
C ARG A 99 10.39 1.20 -24.62
N GLY A 100 11.52 0.89 -23.98
CA GLY A 100 12.79 0.67 -24.66
C GLY A 100 13.45 1.94 -25.24
N GLY A 101 12.89 3.11 -24.96
CA GLY A 101 13.50 4.39 -25.32
C GLY A 101 14.59 4.79 -24.32
N GLU A 102 15.68 5.34 -24.85
CA GLU A 102 16.85 5.78 -24.06
C GLU A 102 16.95 7.31 -23.96
N SER A 103 16.04 8.06 -24.59
CA SER A 103 16.05 9.51 -24.48
C SER A 103 15.61 9.95 -23.08
N ILE A 104 16.06 11.11 -22.61
CA ILE A 104 15.67 11.64 -21.28
C ILE A 104 14.14 11.67 -21.10
N PRO A 105 13.33 12.14 -22.07
CA PRO A 105 11.87 12.04 -21.98
C PRO A 105 11.33 10.61 -21.84
N ASP A 106 11.97 9.62 -22.46
CA ASP A 106 11.56 8.21 -22.35
C ASP A 106 11.91 7.64 -20.97
N LEU A 107 13.13 7.89 -20.51
CA LEU A 107 13.62 7.52 -19.17
C LEU A 107 12.85 8.21 -18.03
N CYS A 108 12.16 9.31 -18.34
CA CYS A 108 11.34 10.09 -17.40
C CYS A 108 9.84 9.97 -17.65
N ARG A 109 9.40 8.96 -18.40
CA ARG A 109 7.98 8.80 -18.72
C ARG A 109 7.22 8.23 -17.53
N ALA A 110 6.25 8.98 -17.04
CA ALA A 110 5.29 8.51 -16.03
C ALA A 110 4.48 7.31 -16.56
N SER A 111 3.84 6.58 -15.65
CA SER A 111 2.93 5.49 -16.01
C SER A 111 1.81 5.97 -16.92
N THR A 112 1.52 5.19 -17.95
CA THR A 112 0.30 5.31 -18.75
C THR A 112 -0.37 3.95 -18.87
N ALA A 113 -1.41 3.82 -19.70
CA ALA A 113 -2.05 2.53 -19.97
C ALA A 113 -1.06 1.46 -20.46
N GLY A 114 0.05 1.83 -21.10
CA GLY A 114 1.08 0.86 -21.52
C GLY A 114 1.94 0.32 -20.38
N ALA A 115 2.00 1.02 -19.23
CA ALA A 115 2.67 0.56 -18.01
C ALA A 115 1.75 -0.24 -17.08
N LEU A 116 0.45 -0.36 -17.41
CA LEU A 116 -0.51 -1.13 -16.64
C LEU A 116 -0.36 -2.61 -16.97
N LEU A 117 0.48 -3.30 -16.21
CA LEU A 117 0.83 -4.70 -16.46
C LEU A 117 -0.32 -5.65 -16.08
N LYS A 118 -1.13 -5.26 -15.09
CA LYS A 118 -2.31 -6.02 -14.69
C LYS A 118 -3.40 -5.10 -14.15
N THR A 119 -4.61 -5.23 -14.68
CA THR A 119 -5.81 -4.55 -14.16
C THR A 119 -6.40 -5.32 -12.98
N LEU A 120 -7.35 -4.71 -12.27
CA LEU A 120 -8.10 -5.41 -11.21
C LEU A 120 -8.81 -6.67 -11.77
N PRO A 121 -8.98 -7.72 -10.94
CA PRO A 121 -9.65 -8.96 -11.33
C PRO A 121 -11.15 -8.76 -11.59
N GLU A 122 -11.72 -9.56 -12.49
CA GLU A 122 -13.17 -9.60 -12.73
C GLU A 122 -13.90 -10.47 -11.70
N GLN A 123 -13.26 -11.56 -11.25
CA GLN A 123 -13.82 -12.51 -10.28
C GLN A 123 -13.26 -12.26 -8.87
N GLU A 124 -14.05 -12.56 -7.84
CA GLU A 124 -13.74 -12.24 -6.43
C GLU A 124 -13.73 -13.42 -5.48
N ASP A 125 -13.96 -14.64 -5.98
CA ASP A 125 -13.73 -15.83 -5.16
C ASP A 125 -12.24 -15.98 -4.82
N ASP A 126 -11.99 -16.62 -3.69
CA ASP A 126 -10.65 -16.67 -3.09
C ASP A 126 -9.62 -17.34 -4.01
N ASP A 127 -10.03 -18.35 -4.79
CA ASP A 127 -9.15 -19.08 -5.71
C ASP A 127 -8.80 -18.21 -6.94
N SER A 128 -9.79 -17.54 -7.54
CA SER A 128 -9.57 -16.62 -8.66
C SER A 128 -8.68 -15.44 -8.28
N LEU A 129 -8.85 -14.86 -7.09
CA LEU A 129 -8.02 -13.76 -6.63
C LEU A 129 -6.58 -14.20 -6.33
N LEU A 130 -6.40 -15.38 -5.73
CA LEU A 130 -5.08 -15.93 -5.50
C LEU A 130 -4.36 -16.25 -6.83
N ALA A 131 -5.08 -16.82 -7.81
CA ALA A 131 -4.55 -17.03 -9.15
C ALA A 131 -4.12 -15.70 -9.81
N HIS A 132 -4.96 -14.66 -9.70
CA HIS A 132 -4.64 -13.33 -10.21
C HIS A 132 -3.40 -12.72 -9.53
N ALA A 133 -3.27 -12.86 -8.21
CA ALA A 133 -2.09 -12.43 -7.47
C ALA A 133 -0.82 -13.19 -7.90
N ASN A 134 -0.92 -14.49 -8.21
CA ASN A 134 0.19 -15.29 -8.73
C ASN A 134 0.62 -14.85 -10.15
N GLU A 135 -0.30 -14.37 -10.98
CA GLU A 135 0.02 -13.76 -12.27
C GLU A 135 0.78 -12.44 -12.10
N ILE A 136 0.37 -11.59 -11.15
CA ILE A 136 1.11 -10.37 -10.76
C ILE A 136 2.52 -10.73 -10.29
N ASN A 137 2.66 -11.77 -9.46
CA ASN A 137 3.98 -12.24 -9.05
C ASN A 137 4.81 -12.66 -10.27
N THR A 138 4.26 -13.46 -11.17
CA THR A 138 4.94 -13.89 -12.41
C THR A 138 5.43 -12.69 -13.24
N LEU A 139 4.61 -11.64 -13.36
CA LEU A 139 4.99 -10.41 -14.07
C LEU A 139 6.17 -9.71 -13.40
N LEU A 140 6.16 -9.57 -12.07
CA LEU A 140 7.25 -8.94 -11.32
C LEU A 140 8.54 -9.76 -11.36
N GLN A 141 8.46 -11.09 -11.25
CA GLN A 141 9.62 -11.98 -11.38
C GLN A 141 10.17 -12.01 -12.81
N GLY A 142 9.35 -11.70 -13.81
CA GLY A 142 9.75 -11.63 -15.22
C GLY A 142 10.61 -10.42 -15.57
N ILE A 143 10.64 -9.37 -14.73
CA ILE A 143 11.50 -8.20 -14.93
C ILE A 143 12.93 -8.55 -14.48
N PRO A 144 13.93 -8.49 -15.37
CA PRO A 144 15.28 -8.92 -15.04
C PRO A 144 16.01 -7.94 -14.12
N ASN A 145 16.97 -8.47 -13.34
CA ASN A 145 17.80 -7.69 -12.41
C ASN A 145 18.94 -6.92 -13.10
N GLY A 146 19.14 -7.13 -14.41
CA GLY A 146 20.21 -6.57 -15.22
C GLY A 146 19.96 -6.81 -16.70
N GLY A 147 20.73 -6.17 -17.60
CA GLY A 147 20.53 -6.32 -19.05
C GLY A 147 19.28 -5.62 -19.61
N GLU A 148 18.79 -6.09 -20.75
CA GLU A 148 17.61 -5.54 -21.43
C GLU A 148 16.34 -5.76 -20.59
N GLY A 149 15.47 -4.74 -20.50
CA GLY A 149 14.21 -4.82 -19.74
C GLY A 149 14.34 -4.66 -18.23
N ARG A 150 15.55 -4.43 -17.71
CA ARG A 150 15.79 -4.16 -16.28
C ARG A 150 15.18 -2.82 -15.82
N PRO A 151 15.02 -2.60 -14.50
CA PRO A 151 14.72 -1.27 -13.97
C PRO A 151 15.72 -0.22 -14.49
N LEU A 152 15.20 0.85 -15.07
CA LEU A 152 15.97 1.86 -15.80
C LEU A 152 15.22 3.20 -15.83
N GLY A 153 15.97 4.30 -15.84
CA GLY A 153 15.43 5.66 -15.94
C GLY A 153 15.31 6.35 -14.59
N GLY A 154 14.59 7.47 -14.56
CA GLY A 154 14.35 8.23 -13.33
C GLY A 154 13.01 7.87 -12.69
N THR A 155 12.54 8.73 -11.80
CA THR A 155 11.49 8.39 -10.82
C THR A 155 10.30 9.35 -10.94
N PRO A 156 9.50 9.29 -12.03
CA PRO A 156 8.38 10.21 -12.30
C PRO A 156 7.13 9.94 -11.42
N THR A 157 7.31 9.92 -10.10
CA THR A 157 6.31 9.51 -9.11
C THR A 157 5.02 10.33 -9.20
N SER A 158 5.10 11.66 -9.25
CA SER A 158 3.92 12.54 -9.32
C SER A 158 3.04 12.25 -10.54
N GLY A 159 3.65 12.13 -11.73
CA GLY A 159 2.94 11.79 -12.96
C GLY A 159 2.31 10.39 -12.92
N SER A 160 3.00 9.42 -12.33
CA SER A 160 2.50 8.05 -12.20
C SER A 160 1.35 7.94 -11.21
N LEU A 161 1.41 8.66 -10.08
CA LEU A 161 0.30 8.76 -9.13
C LEU A 161 -0.94 9.42 -9.77
N ASN A 162 -0.74 10.47 -10.58
CA ASN A 162 -1.83 11.11 -11.33
C ASN A 162 -2.51 10.13 -12.30
N PHE A 163 -1.73 9.30 -13.00
CA PHE A 163 -2.28 8.24 -13.84
C PHE A 163 -3.10 7.24 -13.03
N VAL A 164 -2.56 6.74 -11.92
CA VAL A 164 -3.26 5.81 -11.03
C VAL A 164 -4.57 6.42 -10.51
N GLY A 165 -4.56 7.70 -10.14
CA GLY A 165 -5.76 8.43 -9.73
C GLY A 165 -6.78 8.68 -10.84
N GLY A 166 -6.45 8.37 -12.08
CA GLY A 166 -7.38 8.39 -13.23
C GLY A 166 -8.04 7.04 -13.51
N LEU A 167 -7.63 5.96 -12.84
CA LEU A 167 -8.20 4.63 -13.06
C LEU A 167 -9.56 4.52 -12.35
N GLU A 168 -10.62 4.30 -13.14
CA GLU A 168 -12.00 4.20 -12.61
C GLU A 168 -12.15 3.06 -11.60
N GLY A 169 -11.47 1.93 -11.83
CA GLY A 169 -11.53 0.78 -10.93
C GLY A 169 -10.97 1.04 -9.53
N LEU A 170 -10.19 2.11 -9.32
CA LEU A 170 -9.68 2.52 -8.00
C LEU A 170 -10.53 3.64 -7.37
N GLN A 171 -11.64 4.04 -7.99
CA GLN A 171 -12.55 5.07 -7.48
C GLN A 171 -13.91 4.46 -7.12
N ASP A 172 -13.94 3.16 -6.81
CA ASP A 172 -15.15 2.45 -6.41
C ASP A 172 -15.55 2.89 -4.98
N PRO A 173 -16.67 3.63 -4.81
CA PRO A 173 -17.08 4.14 -3.50
C PRO A 173 -17.57 3.05 -2.55
N ASP A 174 -17.82 1.83 -3.04
CA ASP A 174 -18.24 0.69 -2.24
C ASP A 174 -17.06 -0.16 -1.74
N ARG A 175 -15.82 0.27 -2.01
CA ARG A 175 -14.57 -0.40 -1.59
C ARG A 175 -13.63 0.57 -0.92
N GLU A 176 -12.79 0.04 -0.04
CA GLU A 176 -11.55 0.71 0.30
C GLU A 176 -10.59 0.59 -0.89
N ASN A 177 -10.03 1.72 -1.32
CA ASN A 177 -9.09 1.78 -2.44
C ASN A 177 -7.74 2.23 -1.92
N PHE A 178 -6.69 1.49 -2.29
CA PHE A 178 -5.33 1.79 -1.88
C PHE A 178 -4.38 1.84 -3.06
N VAL A 179 -3.32 2.64 -2.89
CA VAL A 179 -2.09 2.55 -3.66
C VAL A 179 -0.98 2.15 -2.71
N ILE A 180 -0.28 1.06 -3.00
CA ILE A 180 1.00 0.75 -2.37
C ILE A 180 2.09 1.30 -3.29
N LEU A 181 2.68 2.42 -2.88
CA LEU A 181 3.82 3.05 -3.54
C LEU A 181 5.11 2.41 -3.04
N LEU A 182 5.79 1.67 -3.92
CA LEU A 182 7.06 1.00 -3.67
C LEU A 182 8.16 1.81 -4.37
N THR A 183 9.00 2.53 -3.62
CA THR A 183 10.01 3.46 -4.20
C THR A 183 11.23 3.63 -3.31
N ASP A 184 12.37 4.03 -3.86
CA ASP A 184 13.56 4.40 -3.08
C ASP A 184 13.54 5.85 -2.57
N GLY A 185 12.47 6.62 -2.87
CA GLY A 185 12.12 7.84 -2.15
C GLY A 185 12.70 9.14 -2.71
N LEU A 186 13.27 9.13 -3.92
CA LEU A 186 13.84 10.33 -4.56
C LEU A 186 13.11 10.68 -5.87
N PRO A 187 11.82 11.11 -5.80
CA PRO A 187 11.04 11.44 -6.99
C PRO A 187 11.73 12.54 -7.80
N ASN A 188 11.74 12.39 -9.11
CA ASN A 188 12.34 13.32 -10.06
C ASN A 188 11.56 13.24 -11.39
N CYS A 189 12.18 13.58 -12.51
CA CYS A 189 11.61 13.50 -13.85
C CYS A 189 10.43 14.43 -14.16
N ASN A 190 10.05 15.32 -13.24
CA ASN A 190 9.04 16.35 -13.49
C ASN A 190 9.60 17.49 -14.36
N ALA A 191 9.14 17.56 -15.60
CA ALA A 191 9.53 18.63 -16.54
C ALA A 191 9.03 20.02 -16.11
N ALA A 192 7.97 20.06 -15.31
CA ALA A 192 7.35 21.26 -14.78
C ALA A 192 7.77 21.53 -13.33
N ASN A 193 8.84 20.90 -12.83
CA ASN A 193 9.36 21.20 -11.49
C ASN A 193 9.66 22.71 -11.41
N PRO A 194 9.12 23.45 -10.41
CA PRO A 194 9.37 24.88 -10.27
C PRO A 194 10.84 25.18 -9.98
N ASN A 195 11.56 24.21 -9.41
CA ASN A 195 12.99 24.28 -9.20
C ASN A 195 13.74 23.84 -10.46
N SER A 196 14.91 24.44 -10.66
CA SER A 196 15.77 24.21 -11.80
C SER A 196 17.21 24.12 -11.33
N GLY A 197 18.03 23.27 -11.93
CA GLY A 197 19.46 23.17 -11.63
C GLY A 197 20.25 24.43 -12.00
N ALA A 198 19.63 25.42 -12.64
CA ALA A 198 20.16 26.79 -12.71
C ALA A 198 20.22 27.48 -11.33
N ASN A 199 19.46 26.99 -10.34
CA ASN A 199 19.47 27.44 -8.96
C ASN A 199 19.74 26.25 -8.00
N PRO A 200 21.02 25.94 -7.71
CA PRO A 200 21.40 24.81 -6.86
C PRO A 200 20.89 24.88 -5.42
N GLU A 201 20.54 26.06 -4.90
CA GLU A 201 20.01 26.20 -3.54
C GLU A 201 18.57 25.68 -3.42
N LEU A 202 17.80 25.78 -4.52
CA LEU A 202 16.41 25.31 -4.57
C LEU A 202 16.28 23.94 -5.25
N CYS A 203 17.15 23.64 -6.22
CA CYS A 203 17.20 22.35 -6.88
C CYS A 203 18.09 21.38 -6.11
N LYS A 204 17.47 20.57 -5.25
CA LYS A 204 18.11 19.37 -4.71
C LYS A 204 18.27 18.35 -5.84
N CYS A 205 19.43 18.33 -6.47
CA CYS A 205 19.68 17.51 -7.65
C CYS A 205 19.76 16.03 -7.28
N THR A 206 18.95 15.19 -7.93
CA THR A 206 18.92 13.73 -7.75
C THR A 206 19.71 12.98 -8.83
N ILE A 207 20.32 13.70 -9.78
CA ILE A 207 21.16 13.11 -10.82
C ILE A 207 22.58 12.96 -10.31
N GLU A 208 23.14 11.75 -10.49
CA GLU A 208 24.52 11.43 -10.08
C GLU A 208 25.52 12.50 -10.57
N GLY A 209 26.46 12.87 -9.70
CA GLY A 209 27.45 13.90 -9.99
C GLY A 209 26.87 15.33 -10.05
N ASN A 210 25.66 15.56 -9.52
CA ASN A 210 24.98 16.86 -9.47
C ASN A 210 24.72 17.45 -10.88
N GLN A 211 24.29 16.61 -11.82
CA GLN A 211 24.19 16.93 -13.25
C GLN A 211 22.79 17.43 -13.68
N CYS A 212 22.14 18.29 -12.88
CA CYS A 212 20.82 18.86 -13.18
C CYS A 212 20.90 19.98 -14.23
N GLN A 213 21.29 19.64 -15.44
CA GLN A 213 21.51 20.55 -16.55
C GLN A 213 20.92 20.00 -17.85
N SER A 214 20.85 20.84 -18.89
CA SER A 214 20.36 20.43 -20.21
C SER A 214 18.97 19.75 -20.13
N GLY A 215 18.81 18.53 -20.63
CA GLY A 215 17.54 17.79 -20.55
C GLY A 215 17.09 17.45 -19.13
N TYR A 216 17.97 17.53 -18.14
CA TYR A 216 17.67 17.34 -16.71
C TYR A 216 17.49 18.65 -15.95
N LEU A 217 17.44 19.81 -16.63
CA LEU A 217 17.43 21.11 -15.96
C LEU A 217 16.36 21.24 -14.87
N ASN A 218 15.11 20.82 -15.13
CA ASN A 218 14.04 20.77 -14.12
C ASN A 218 13.81 19.32 -13.64
N ARG A 219 13.92 18.37 -14.57
CA ARG A 219 13.66 16.95 -14.34
C ARG A 219 14.60 16.31 -13.32
N GLY A 220 15.82 16.81 -13.18
CA GLY A 220 16.78 16.28 -12.22
C GLY A 220 16.58 16.77 -10.79
N CYS A 221 15.76 17.80 -10.58
CA CYS A 221 15.48 18.30 -9.24
C CYS A 221 14.49 17.38 -8.52
N LEU A 222 14.68 17.20 -7.23
CA LEU A 222 13.78 16.47 -6.35
C LEU A 222 12.35 17.04 -6.47
N ASP A 223 11.38 16.16 -6.73
CA ASP A 223 9.99 16.48 -7.07
C ASP A 223 9.03 16.23 -5.88
N THR A 224 9.39 16.74 -4.71
CA THR A 224 8.61 16.53 -3.48
C THR A 224 7.20 17.10 -3.58
N ASP A 225 7.07 18.38 -3.95
CA ASP A 225 5.79 19.10 -3.86
C ASP A 225 4.73 18.52 -4.79
N ALA A 226 5.10 18.19 -6.03
CA ALA A 226 4.17 17.59 -6.98
C ALA A 226 3.81 16.16 -6.57
N SER A 227 4.76 15.38 -6.03
CA SER A 227 4.47 14.02 -5.55
C SER A 227 3.53 14.02 -4.35
N VAL A 228 3.77 14.90 -3.37
CA VAL A 228 2.88 15.08 -2.21
C VAL A 228 1.50 15.58 -2.64
N THR A 229 1.43 16.46 -3.64
CA THR A 229 0.16 16.94 -4.20
C THR A 229 -0.61 15.82 -4.87
N ALA A 230 0.04 15.01 -5.71
CA ALA A 230 -0.58 13.85 -6.35
C ALA A 230 -1.14 12.86 -5.32
N VAL A 231 -0.39 12.57 -4.25
CA VAL A 231 -0.87 11.72 -3.15
C VAL A 231 -2.09 12.33 -2.44
N ARG A 232 -2.11 13.65 -2.21
CA ARG A 232 -3.26 14.34 -1.61
C ARG A 232 -4.49 14.25 -2.51
N GLU A 233 -4.33 14.41 -3.81
CA GLU A 233 -5.40 14.29 -4.80
C GLU A 233 -5.96 12.86 -4.86
N LEU A 234 -5.13 11.83 -4.68
CA LEU A 234 -5.60 10.46 -4.49
C LEU A 234 -6.48 10.34 -3.24
N HIS A 235 -6.01 10.88 -2.11
CA HIS A 235 -6.76 10.84 -0.86
C HIS A 235 -8.10 11.58 -0.95
N GLU A 236 -8.16 12.71 -1.66
CA GLU A 236 -9.41 13.45 -1.94
C GLU A 236 -10.41 12.63 -2.78
N LYS A 237 -9.93 11.67 -3.57
CA LYS A 237 -10.75 10.69 -4.32
C LYS A 237 -11.11 9.44 -3.51
N GLY A 238 -10.77 9.39 -2.22
CA GLY A 238 -11.00 8.23 -1.37
C GLY A 238 -9.98 7.10 -1.55
N ILE A 239 -8.84 7.38 -2.19
CA ILE A 239 -7.75 6.42 -2.41
C ILE A 239 -6.63 6.67 -1.39
N GLN A 240 -6.44 5.75 -0.46
CA GLN A 240 -5.37 5.86 0.54
C GLN A 240 -4.02 5.44 -0.06
N THR A 241 -2.95 6.16 0.28
CA THR A 241 -1.60 5.81 -0.19
C THR A 241 -0.76 5.25 0.95
N ILE A 242 -0.27 4.03 0.76
CA ILE A 242 0.68 3.32 1.60
C ILE A 242 2.07 3.48 0.98
N VAL A 243 2.99 4.15 1.65
CA VAL A 243 4.33 4.43 1.12
C VAL A 243 5.34 3.48 1.74
N ILE A 244 6.09 2.76 0.91
CA ILE A 244 7.22 1.90 1.30
C ILE A 244 8.50 2.43 0.65
N GLY A 245 9.47 2.80 1.49
CA GLY A 245 10.78 3.30 1.10
C GLY A 245 11.86 2.21 1.11
N PHE A 246 12.63 2.06 0.02
CA PHE A 246 13.74 1.09 -0.10
C PHE A 246 15.14 1.70 0.04
N GLY A 247 15.99 1.03 0.82
CA GLY A 247 17.44 1.30 0.87
C GLY A 247 17.86 2.37 1.89
N ALA A 248 19.17 2.47 2.11
CA ALA A 248 19.76 3.30 3.16
C ALA A 248 19.41 4.80 3.04
N GLU A 249 19.17 5.30 1.83
CA GLU A 249 18.78 6.67 1.51
C GLU A 249 17.37 7.02 1.99
N THR A 250 16.60 6.03 2.43
CA THR A 250 15.31 6.24 3.10
C THR A 250 15.45 6.41 4.61
N ALA A 251 16.67 6.23 5.15
CA ALA A 251 17.02 6.48 6.54
C ALA A 251 17.80 7.79 6.73
N VAL A 252 18.41 8.34 5.66
CA VAL A 252 19.26 9.55 5.71
C VAL A 252 19.05 10.45 4.48
N GLY A 253 19.43 11.72 4.58
CA GLY A 253 19.28 12.68 3.47
C GLY A 253 17.85 13.16 3.29
N ASP A 254 17.45 13.45 2.04
CA ASP A 254 16.14 14.02 1.73
C ASP A 254 15.01 12.97 1.64
N GLY A 255 15.34 11.71 1.33
CA GLY A 255 14.39 10.62 1.16
C GLY A 255 13.38 10.46 2.31
N PRO A 256 13.81 10.36 3.59
CA PRO A 256 12.88 10.20 4.72
C PRO A 256 11.84 11.32 4.80
N ALA A 257 12.24 12.57 4.56
CA ALA A 257 11.33 13.71 4.64
C ALA A 257 10.29 13.69 3.51
N VAL A 258 10.70 13.29 2.31
CA VAL A 258 9.80 13.16 1.16
C VAL A 258 8.80 12.02 1.36
N LEU A 259 9.29 10.84 1.77
CA LEU A 259 8.45 9.68 2.04
C LEU A 259 7.44 9.95 3.16
N GLU A 260 7.87 10.59 4.24
CA GLU A 260 7.00 10.99 5.34
C GLU A 260 5.92 11.99 4.90
N ALA A 261 6.30 12.99 4.09
CA ALA A 261 5.34 13.97 3.57
C ALA A 261 4.29 13.32 2.67
N MET A 262 4.69 12.39 1.79
CA MET A 262 3.78 11.62 0.95
C MET A 262 2.87 10.74 1.80
N ALA A 263 3.41 9.96 2.74
CA ALA A 263 2.60 9.07 3.59
C ALA A 263 1.57 9.84 4.42
N ARG A 264 1.95 10.99 5.00
CA ARG A 264 1.01 11.86 5.74
C ARG A 264 -0.10 12.41 4.84
N ALA A 265 0.23 12.82 3.62
CA ALA A 265 -0.77 13.28 2.66
C ALA A 265 -1.68 12.15 2.17
N GLY A 266 -1.19 10.89 2.19
CA GLY A 266 -1.88 9.71 1.68
C GLY A 266 -2.97 9.15 2.60
N GLY A 267 -3.05 9.62 3.84
CA GLY A 267 -4.14 9.30 4.77
C GLY A 267 -4.10 7.91 5.40
N PHE A 268 -3.22 7.00 4.96
CA PHE A 268 -3.03 5.71 5.61
C PHE A 268 -2.33 5.88 6.96
N LYS A 269 -2.87 5.22 8.00
CA LYS A 269 -2.34 5.32 9.37
C LYS A 269 -1.67 4.02 9.78
N ARG A 270 -0.38 4.08 10.08
CA ARG A 270 0.37 2.96 10.67
C ARG A 270 -0.01 2.82 12.15
N THR A 271 -0.75 1.77 12.48
CA THR A 271 -1.14 1.43 13.86
C THR A 271 -0.11 0.54 14.52
N CYS A 272 0.01 0.60 15.86
CA CYS A 272 0.93 -0.24 16.62
C CYS A 272 0.30 -0.85 17.88
N SER A 273 0.81 -2.01 18.27
CA SER A 273 0.49 -2.71 19.52
C SER A 273 1.74 -3.38 20.11
N ALA A 274 1.60 -4.07 21.25
CA ALA A 274 2.71 -4.83 21.82
C ALA A 274 3.19 -5.97 20.89
N GLU A 275 2.26 -6.55 20.13
CA GLU A 275 2.49 -7.62 19.16
C GLU A 275 2.90 -7.09 17.78
N ARG A 276 2.71 -5.79 17.52
CA ARG A 276 3.01 -5.12 16.24
C ARG A 276 3.74 -3.80 16.50
N PRO A 277 5.06 -3.85 16.79
CA PRO A 277 5.87 -2.65 16.98
C PRO A 277 6.06 -1.89 15.66
N CYS A 278 6.41 -0.61 15.74
CA CYS A 278 6.56 0.27 14.57
C CYS A 278 7.80 0.04 13.69
N GLY A 279 8.57 -1.01 13.99
CA GLY A 279 9.87 -1.28 13.38
C GLY A 279 11.02 -0.51 14.03
N GLU A 280 12.24 -0.80 13.56
CA GLU A 280 13.47 -0.19 14.07
C GLU A 280 13.48 1.33 13.84
N GLY A 281 13.99 2.07 14.82
CA GLY A 281 14.12 3.53 14.77
C GLY A 281 12.81 4.32 14.86
N ASP A 282 11.67 3.66 15.09
CA ASP A 282 10.35 4.28 15.23
C ASP A 282 9.70 3.92 16.57
N THR A 283 8.79 4.76 17.04
CA THR A 283 8.16 4.61 18.35
C THR A 283 6.65 4.62 18.23
N CYS A 284 6.00 3.71 18.95
CA CYS A 284 4.56 3.69 19.09
C CYS A 284 4.09 4.79 20.05
N ASN A 285 3.17 5.65 19.61
CA ASN A 285 2.52 6.61 20.49
C ASN A 285 1.46 5.88 21.34
N PRO A 286 1.63 5.77 22.67
CA PRO A 286 0.75 4.97 23.52
C PRO A 286 -0.65 5.60 23.70
N THR A 287 -0.81 6.89 23.39
CA THR A 287 -2.10 7.58 23.48
C THR A 287 -2.95 7.36 22.24
N THR A 288 -2.33 7.39 21.05
CA THR A 288 -3.07 7.26 19.78
C THR A 288 -3.02 5.85 19.21
N GLY A 289 -2.13 4.98 19.68
CA GLY A 289 -1.89 3.66 19.11
C GLY A 289 -1.32 3.72 17.68
N LEU A 290 -0.63 4.81 17.34
CA LEU A 290 -0.07 5.05 16.01
C LEU A 290 1.45 5.13 16.05
N CYS A 291 2.09 4.67 14.98
CA CYS A 291 3.50 4.89 14.75
C CYS A 291 3.81 6.35 14.47
N ASN A 292 4.97 6.83 14.93
CA ASN A 292 5.38 8.21 14.71
C ASN A 292 5.79 8.45 13.25
N ARG A 293 6.46 7.48 12.62
CA ARG A 293 6.73 7.48 11.18
C ARG A 293 5.51 6.98 10.41
N SER A 294 5.09 7.74 9.41
CA SER A 294 3.88 7.48 8.62
C SER A 294 4.15 6.53 7.45
N PHE A 295 5.38 6.49 6.92
CA PHE A 295 5.79 5.54 5.89
C PHE A 295 6.43 4.27 6.47
N PHE A 296 6.48 3.19 5.67
CA PHE A 296 7.22 1.98 5.99
C PHE A 296 8.64 2.08 5.44
N GLN A 297 9.63 1.98 6.31
CA GLN A 297 11.03 1.94 5.91
C GLN A 297 11.47 0.49 5.73
N ALA A 298 12.14 0.19 4.63
CA ALA A 298 12.71 -1.12 4.34
C ALA A 298 14.18 -0.99 3.91
N GLY A 299 15.08 -1.03 4.89
CA GLY A 299 16.53 -1.03 4.68
C GLY A 299 17.11 -2.40 4.30
N ASN A 300 16.31 -3.47 4.37
CA ASN A 300 16.69 -4.83 3.99
C ASN A 300 15.46 -5.70 3.71
N GLN A 301 15.70 -6.95 3.33
CA GLN A 301 14.65 -7.92 3.01
C GLN A 301 13.73 -8.24 4.18
N ALA A 302 14.25 -8.34 5.41
CA ALA A 302 13.44 -8.67 6.58
C ALA A 302 12.49 -7.53 6.94
N GLU A 303 12.97 -6.29 6.90
CA GLU A 303 12.14 -5.11 7.11
C GLU A 303 11.05 -4.96 6.05
N LEU A 304 11.37 -5.22 4.77
CA LEU A 304 10.37 -5.23 3.72
C LEU A 304 9.29 -6.30 3.94
N ALA A 305 9.70 -7.50 4.34
CA ALA A 305 8.77 -8.58 4.66
C ALA A 305 7.84 -8.20 5.81
N SER A 306 8.38 -7.60 6.87
CA SER A 306 7.59 -7.08 7.99
C SER A 306 6.60 -6.00 7.53
N ALA A 307 7.05 -5.03 6.73
CA ALA A 307 6.20 -3.97 6.21
C ALA A 307 5.02 -4.51 5.38
N LEU A 308 5.30 -5.45 4.47
CA LEU A 308 4.26 -6.07 3.64
C LEU A 308 3.33 -6.98 4.45
N GLU A 309 3.83 -7.64 5.49
CA GLU A 309 3.01 -8.40 6.43
C GLU A 309 2.08 -7.48 7.24
N GLU A 310 2.60 -6.37 7.77
CA GLU A 310 1.81 -5.35 8.46
C GLU A 310 0.70 -4.79 7.57
N ILE A 311 1.03 -4.48 6.30
CA ILE A 311 0.04 -4.03 5.32
C ILE A 311 -0.99 -5.12 5.06
N SER A 312 -0.57 -6.37 4.84
CA SER A 312 -1.47 -7.53 4.67
C SER A 312 -2.45 -7.65 5.84
N LEU A 313 -1.98 -7.45 7.07
CA LEU A 313 -2.82 -7.50 8.26
C LEU A 313 -3.74 -6.28 8.40
N ALA A 314 -3.34 -5.12 7.89
CA ALA A 314 -4.15 -3.89 7.93
C ALA A 314 -5.26 -3.90 6.88
N VAL A 315 -5.03 -4.48 5.70
CA VAL A 315 -6.01 -4.53 4.59
C VAL A 315 -6.86 -5.79 4.59
N LYS A 316 -6.49 -6.81 5.38
CA LYS A 316 -7.35 -7.97 5.62
C LYS A 316 -8.58 -7.50 6.38
N ILE A 317 -9.75 -7.69 5.76
CA ILE A 317 -11.04 -7.56 6.46
C ILE A 317 -11.07 -8.65 7.54
N PRO A 318 -10.97 -8.31 8.83
CA PRO A 318 -10.89 -9.30 9.88
C PRO A 318 -12.24 -10.02 9.99
N GLU A 319 -12.19 -11.36 9.98
CA GLU A 319 -13.32 -12.28 10.22
C GLU A 319 -14.69 -11.76 9.75
N PRO A 320 -15.11 -12.04 8.49
CA PRO A 320 -16.37 -11.54 7.93
C PRO A 320 -17.61 -11.85 8.79
N CYS A 321 -17.55 -12.92 9.57
CA CYS A 321 -18.62 -13.33 10.49
C CYS A 321 -18.55 -12.64 11.86
N LEU A 322 -17.62 -11.72 12.11
CA LEU A 322 -17.48 -10.99 13.37
C LEU A 322 -17.78 -9.51 13.12
N ILE A 323 -18.86 -9.04 13.74
CA ILE A 323 -19.18 -7.62 13.82
C ILE A 323 -18.54 -7.09 15.10
N ARG A 324 -17.48 -6.28 14.96
CA ARG A 324 -16.80 -5.69 16.11
C ARG A 324 -17.66 -4.63 16.78
N LEU A 325 -17.67 -4.63 18.10
CA LEU A 325 -18.32 -3.60 18.92
C LEU A 325 -17.26 -2.96 19.83
N ASP A 326 -16.97 -1.68 19.61
CA ASP A 326 -15.89 -0.96 20.29
C ASP A 326 -16.35 -0.18 21.53
N GLY A 327 -15.50 -0.18 22.56
CA GLY A 327 -15.63 0.67 23.75
C GLY A 327 -17.01 0.59 24.43
N PRO A 328 -17.65 1.73 24.77
CA PRO A 328 -18.91 1.74 25.51
C PRO A 328 -20.10 1.15 24.74
N GLN A 329 -19.96 0.84 23.44
CA GLN A 329 -21.03 0.24 22.63
C GLN A 329 -21.29 -1.22 22.96
N ARG A 330 -20.38 -1.90 23.66
CA ARG A 330 -20.53 -3.30 24.05
C ARG A 330 -21.41 -3.47 25.30
N PRO A 331 -22.57 -4.15 25.21
CA PRO A 331 -23.33 -4.54 26.39
C PRO A 331 -22.64 -5.73 27.09
N THR A 332 -22.81 -5.84 28.41
CA THR A 332 -22.30 -6.99 29.17
C THR A 332 -23.21 -8.22 29.10
N ASP A 333 -24.43 -8.08 28.60
CA ASP A 333 -25.41 -9.17 28.45
C ASP A 333 -25.90 -9.24 26.98
N PRO A 334 -25.81 -10.41 26.31
CA PRO A 334 -26.35 -10.61 24.96
C PRO A 334 -27.83 -10.24 24.81
N LYS A 335 -28.64 -10.29 25.88
CA LYS A 335 -30.05 -9.90 25.86
C LYS A 335 -30.27 -8.42 25.58
N LEU A 336 -29.24 -7.61 25.75
CA LEU A 336 -29.24 -6.20 25.40
C LEU A 336 -28.91 -5.96 23.93
N LEU A 337 -28.67 -7.00 23.14
CA LEU A 337 -28.51 -6.93 21.70
C LEU A 337 -29.75 -7.46 20.98
N VAL A 338 -30.14 -6.77 19.92
CA VAL A 338 -31.14 -7.23 18.96
C VAL A 338 -30.48 -7.27 17.59
N VAL A 339 -30.35 -8.47 17.04
CA VAL A 339 -29.73 -8.69 15.73
C VAL A 339 -30.82 -9.00 14.70
N TYR A 340 -30.75 -8.36 13.54
CA TYR A 340 -31.58 -8.64 12.37
C TYR A 340 -30.70 -9.13 11.22
N VAL A 341 -31.16 -10.15 10.51
CA VAL A 341 -30.55 -10.66 9.28
C VAL A 341 -31.63 -10.61 8.20
N GLU A 342 -31.41 -9.85 7.13
CA GLU A 342 -32.43 -9.58 6.10
C GLU A 342 -33.74 -9.00 6.66
N GLY A 343 -33.63 -8.17 7.70
CA GLY A 343 -34.80 -7.59 8.38
C GLY A 343 -35.55 -8.55 9.31
N GLU A 344 -35.13 -9.82 9.40
CA GLU A 344 -35.69 -10.79 10.33
C GLU A 344 -34.91 -10.84 11.64
N ARG A 345 -35.63 -10.71 12.77
CA ARG A 345 -35.01 -10.77 14.09
C ARG A 345 -34.44 -12.17 14.33
N THR A 346 -33.13 -12.23 14.53
CA THR A 346 -32.41 -13.48 14.77
C THR A 346 -32.03 -13.60 16.25
N PRO A 347 -32.56 -14.59 17.00
CA PRO A 347 -32.18 -14.81 18.39
C PRO A 347 -30.76 -15.36 18.49
N SER A 348 -30.06 -15.05 19.59
CA SER A 348 -28.73 -15.60 19.88
C SER A 348 -28.82 -17.10 20.21
N SER A 349 -27.93 -17.88 19.61
CA SER A 349 -27.68 -19.29 19.88
C SER A 349 -26.31 -19.69 19.33
N ASP A 350 -25.83 -20.88 19.69
CA ASP A 350 -24.58 -21.46 19.18
C ASP A 350 -24.58 -21.64 17.65
N SER A 351 -25.75 -21.63 17.01
CA SER A 351 -25.93 -21.83 15.57
C SER A 351 -26.30 -20.58 14.79
N THR A 352 -26.44 -19.43 15.45
CA THR A 352 -26.81 -18.15 14.81
C THR A 352 -25.75 -17.09 15.06
N TRP A 353 -25.67 -16.59 16.30
CA TRP A 353 -24.67 -15.64 16.75
C TRP A 353 -24.49 -15.66 18.26
N THR A 354 -23.26 -15.36 18.69
CA THR A 354 -22.86 -15.20 20.09
C THR A 354 -22.24 -13.82 20.31
N LEU A 355 -22.34 -13.29 21.53
CA LEU A 355 -21.59 -12.10 21.94
C LEU A 355 -20.27 -12.55 22.57
N ASN A 356 -19.16 -12.14 21.97
CA ASN A 356 -17.81 -12.42 22.43
C ASN A 356 -17.13 -11.13 22.93
N ASP A 357 -15.93 -11.29 23.48
CA ASP A 357 -15.03 -10.19 23.88
C ASP A 357 -14.53 -9.32 22.72
N ASP A 358 -14.95 -9.59 21.49
CA ASP A 358 -14.63 -8.76 20.31
C ASP A 358 -15.89 -8.15 19.66
N GLY A 359 -17.09 -8.66 19.96
CA GLY A 359 -18.34 -8.22 19.34
C GLY A 359 -19.33 -9.36 19.06
N VAL A 360 -20.19 -9.19 18.06
CA VAL A 360 -21.20 -10.20 17.66
C VAL A 360 -20.59 -11.15 16.63
N ARG A 361 -20.41 -12.41 17.00
CA ARG A 361 -19.89 -13.46 16.13
C ARG A 361 -21.02 -14.31 15.58
N PHE A 362 -21.19 -14.34 14.26
CA PHE A 362 -22.11 -15.21 13.57
C PHE A 362 -21.51 -16.61 13.36
N THR A 363 -22.36 -17.63 13.44
CA THR A 363 -22.00 -19.04 13.26
C THR A 363 -22.98 -19.75 12.31
N GLY A 364 -22.66 -20.99 11.94
CA GLY A 364 -23.53 -21.84 11.13
C GLY A 364 -23.91 -21.23 9.77
N GLN A 365 -25.14 -21.51 9.34
CA GLN A 365 -25.66 -21.06 8.03
C GLN A 365 -25.67 -19.53 7.87
N ILE A 366 -25.75 -18.77 8.95
CA ILE A 366 -25.68 -17.30 8.85
C ILE A 366 -24.26 -16.88 8.49
N CYS A 367 -23.25 -17.45 9.15
CA CYS A 367 -21.85 -17.21 8.76
C CYS A 367 -21.57 -17.71 7.33
N GLU A 368 -22.09 -18.88 6.92
CA GLU A 368 -21.96 -19.35 5.53
C GLU A 368 -22.57 -18.37 4.53
N ARG A 369 -23.75 -17.80 4.83
CA ARG A 369 -24.40 -16.78 3.99
C ARG A 369 -23.62 -15.48 3.96
N ILE A 370 -23.04 -15.06 5.09
CA ILE A 370 -22.16 -13.90 5.19
C ILE A 370 -20.93 -14.11 4.30
N LEU A 371 -20.28 -15.28 4.41
CA LEU A 371 -19.11 -15.66 3.61
C LEU A 371 -19.43 -15.75 2.11
N ALA A 372 -20.65 -16.15 1.75
CA ALA A 372 -21.13 -16.22 0.38
C ALA A 372 -21.65 -14.88 -0.18
N SER A 373 -21.75 -13.82 0.64
CA SER A 373 -22.28 -12.53 0.19
C SER A 373 -21.29 -11.78 -0.72
N THR A 374 -21.85 -11.01 -1.66
CA THR A 374 -21.09 -10.15 -2.60
C THR A 374 -21.64 -8.73 -2.57
N PRO A 375 -20.93 -7.72 -3.11
CA PRO A 375 -21.46 -6.37 -3.22
C PRO A 375 -22.78 -6.28 -4.01
N GLU A 376 -22.94 -7.13 -5.03
CA GLU A 376 -24.13 -7.20 -5.88
C GLU A 376 -25.29 -7.97 -5.23
N SER A 377 -24.98 -8.87 -4.29
CA SER A 377 -25.94 -9.64 -3.50
C SER A 377 -25.56 -9.62 -2.02
N PRO A 378 -25.66 -8.46 -1.35
CA PRO A 378 -25.20 -8.31 0.02
C PRO A 378 -26.16 -9.00 0.99
N VAL A 379 -25.61 -9.52 2.10
CA VAL A 379 -26.43 -9.89 3.26
C VAL A 379 -26.57 -8.67 4.17
N LYS A 380 -27.80 -8.28 4.49
CA LYS A 380 -28.09 -7.14 5.36
C LYS A 380 -28.12 -7.59 6.82
N ILE A 381 -27.23 -7.02 7.63
CA ILE A 381 -27.19 -7.27 9.07
C ILE A 381 -27.37 -5.97 9.82
N GLU A 382 -28.24 -5.98 10.83
CA GLU A 382 -28.40 -4.88 11.77
C GLU A 382 -28.16 -5.37 13.18
N VAL A 383 -27.26 -4.72 13.92
CA VAL A 383 -27.03 -4.99 15.34
C VAL A 383 -27.44 -3.78 16.15
N ARG A 384 -28.46 -3.93 17.00
CA ARG A 384 -28.98 -2.85 17.85
C ARG A 384 -28.65 -3.14 19.30
N ALA A 385 -27.91 -2.24 19.95
CA ALA A 385 -27.61 -2.31 21.38
C ALA A 385 -28.61 -1.49 22.21
N ILE A 386 -29.18 -2.11 23.24
CA ILE A 386 -30.06 -1.48 24.22
C ILE A 386 -29.21 -1.08 25.43
N ARG A 387 -29.18 0.21 25.75
CA ARG A 387 -28.59 0.69 27.01
C ARG A 387 -29.69 0.99 28.02
N GLN A 388 -29.55 0.45 29.23
CA GLN A 388 -30.17 1.06 30.42
C GLN A 388 -29.25 2.19 30.88
N ARG A 389 -29.79 3.39 31.06
CA ARG A 389 -29.11 4.46 31.80
C ARG A 389 -29.36 4.28 33.29
#